data_AF-A0A5M3Z2Z5-F1
#
_entry.id   AF-A0A5M3Z2Z5-F1
#
_cell.length_a   1.000
_cell.length_b   1.000
_cell.length_c   1.000
_cell.angle_alpha   90.00
_cell.angle_beta   90.00
_cell.angle_gamma   90.00
#
_symmetry.space_group_name_H-M   'P 1'
#
loop_
_entity.id
_entity.type
_entity.pdbx_description
1 polymer ?
#
loop_
_entity_poly.entity_id
_entity_poly.type
_entity_poly.pdbx_seq_one_letter_code
_entity_poly.pdbx_strand_id
1 'polypeptide(L)'
;MRVIAWRHPCMSENAGDGSSSVGYAQNDVLWFDGLSENWGFEREVGFRGEEGFNALATRLYAVPESEVYKRVYRMLWRLLSQSRMQKITLGRPSPRRQLRGFSNMEANNGKDIEPGTFADLLRYGTHFPQKGDQIRNVKSEKPADTLRTGLLEPRWVP
;
A
#
# COMPACT_ATOMS: atom_id res chain seq x y z
N MET A 1 4.31 -4.17 13.34
CA MET A 1 4.05 -2.73 13.52
C MET A 1 2.57 -2.55 13.83
N ARG A 2 2.20 -2.20 15.06
CA ARG A 2 0.79 -2.01 15.43
C ARG A 2 0.37 -0.63 14.95
N VAL A 3 -0.49 -0.52 13.93
CA VAL A 3 -0.98 0.76 13.40
C VAL A 3 -1.58 1.65 14.51
N ILE A 4 -2.18 1.02 15.52
CA ILE A 4 -2.75 1.68 16.70
C ILE A 4 -1.68 2.36 17.58
N ALA A 5 -0.41 1.91 17.53
CA ALA A 5 0.65 2.51 18.36
C ALA A 5 0.91 3.98 18.01
N TRP A 6 0.66 4.39 16.77
CA TRP A 6 0.76 5.78 16.32
C TRP A 6 -0.37 6.68 16.83
N ARG A 7 -1.48 6.07 17.26
CA ARG A 7 -2.64 6.82 17.73
C ARG A 7 -2.32 7.63 19.00
N HIS A 8 -1.55 7.06 19.93
CA HIS A 8 -1.23 7.73 21.18
C HIS A 8 -0.35 8.98 20.98
N PRO A 9 0.79 8.91 20.26
CA PRO A 9 1.58 10.09 19.90
C PRO A 9 0.77 11.18 19.21
N CYS A 10 -0.07 10.83 18.23
CA CYS A 10 -0.82 11.83 17.47
C CYS A 10 -2.02 12.44 18.23
N MET A 11 -2.30 11.99 19.45
CA MET A 11 -3.44 12.45 20.26
C MET A 11 -3.05 13.25 21.51
N SER A 12 -1.76 13.39 21.85
CA SER A 12 -1.33 14.12 23.04
C SER A 12 -1.31 15.65 22.83
N GLU A 13 -1.99 16.40 23.70
CA GLU A 13 -2.00 17.88 23.63
C GLU A 13 -0.74 18.52 24.22
N ASN A 14 -0.04 17.80 25.11
CA ASN A 14 1.22 18.24 25.71
C ASN A 14 2.17 17.04 25.80
N ALA A 15 3.23 17.06 24.99
CA ALA A 15 4.22 16.00 24.94
C ALA A 15 5.08 15.89 26.22
N GLY A 16 4.97 16.86 27.14
CA GLY A 16 5.75 16.97 28.38
C GLY A 16 6.74 18.14 28.39
N ASP A 17 6.93 18.80 27.25
CA ASP A 17 7.83 19.94 27.03
C ASP A 17 7.09 21.22 26.56
N GLY A 18 5.76 21.21 26.60
CA GLY A 18 4.92 22.31 26.10
C GLY A 18 4.60 22.23 24.60
N SER A 19 5.15 21.25 23.87
CA SER A 19 4.79 21.00 22.48
C SER A 19 3.47 20.21 22.35
N SER A 20 2.70 20.51 21.30
CA SER A 20 1.46 19.79 20.99
C SER A 20 1.70 18.73 19.93
N SER A 21 1.66 17.45 20.32
CA SER A 21 1.81 16.35 19.36
C SER A 21 0.62 16.24 18.41
N VAL A 22 -0.58 16.63 18.84
CA VAL A 22 -1.76 16.75 17.98
C VAL A 22 -1.55 17.83 16.91
N GLY A 23 -1.06 19.00 17.31
CA GLY A 23 -0.76 20.10 16.39
C GLY A 23 0.31 19.72 15.37
N TYR A 24 1.38 19.06 15.83
CA TYR A 24 2.46 18.56 14.96
C TYR A 24 1.94 17.49 13.99
N ALA A 25 1.18 16.51 14.49
CA ALA A 25 0.56 15.50 13.65
C ALA A 25 -0.34 16.14 12.60
N GLN A 26 -1.09 17.19 12.92
CA GLN A 26 -2.00 17.83 11.96
C GLN A 26 -1.28 18.61 10.85
N ASN A 27 -0.21 19.33 11.19
CA ASN A 27 0.36 20.35 10.30
C ASN A 27 1.71 19.94 9.69
N ASP A 28 2.48 19.10 10.38
CA ASP A 28 3.89 18.83 10.03
C ASP A 28 4.11 17.39 9.53
N VAL A 29 3.16 16.49 9.77
CA VAL A 29 3.22 15.10 9.29
C VAL A 29 2.56 14.97 7.91
N LEU A 30 3.28 14.35 6.97
CA LEU A 30 2.73 13.95 5.68
C LEU A 30 1.74 12.78 5.86
N TRP A 31 0.45 13.08 5.72
CA TRP A 31 -0.60 12.07 5.65
C TRP A 31 -1.00 11.83 4.21
N PHE A 32 -1.19 10.57 3.86
CA PHE A 32 -1.62 10.18 2.53
C PHE A 32 -2.55 8.96 2.59
N ASP A 33 -3.32 8.75 1.52
CA ASP A 33 -4.21 7.60 1.38
C ASP A 33 -3.38 6.32 1.21
N GLY A 34 -3.06 5.69 2.34
CA GLY A 34 -2.24 4.50 2.36
C GLY A 34 -2.84 3.31 1.59
N LEU A 35 -4.17 3.20 1.46
CA LEU A 35 -4.79 2.13 0.68
C LEU A 35 -4.58 2.35 -0.81
N SER A 36 -4.83 3.57 -1.29
CA SER A 36 -4.63 3.91 -2.71
C SER A 36 -3.15 3.90 -3.12
N GLU A 37 -2.29 4.37 -2.23
CA GLU A 37 -0.86 4.57 -2.51
C GLU A 37 0.00 3.36 -2.21
N ASN A 38 -0.26 2.56 -1.17
CA ASN A 38 0.58 1.39 -0.86
C ASN A 38 -0.02 0.06 -1.32
N TRP A 39 -1.33 -0.02 -1.54
CA TRP A 39 -2.04 -1.27 -1.83
C TRP A 39 -2.87 -1.14 -3.10
N GLY A 40 -2.36 -0.36 -4.05
CA GLY A 40 -3.07 -0.03 -5.27
C GLY A 40 -3.38 -1.24 -6.14
N PHE A 41 -2.48 -2.22 -6.14
CA PHE A 41 -2.68 -3.51 -6.77
C PHE A 41 -3.83 -4.28 -6.11
N GLU A 42 -3.74 -4.49 -4.79
CA GLU A 42 -4.70 -5.29 -4.03
C GLU A 42 -6.11 -4.67 -4.02
N ARG A 43 -6.20 -3.34 -4.12
CA ARG A 43 -7.48 -2.63 -4.27
C ARG A 43 -8.23 -3.08 -5.53
N GLU A 44 -7.54 -3.37 -6.62
CA GLU A 44 -8.16 -3.76 -7.89
C GLU A 44 -8.33 -5.27 -8.04
N VAL A 45 -7.31 -6.06 -7.68
CA VAL A 45 -7.32 -7.52 -7.88
C VAL A 45 -7.66 -8.34 -6.63
N GLY A 46 -7.65 -7.73 -5.45
CA GLY A 46 -7.89 -8.40 -4.16
C GLY A 46 -6.60 -8.64 -3.37
N PHE A 47 -6.77 -9.00 -2.09
CA PHE A 47 -5.67 -9.19 -1.14
C PHE A 47 -5.13 -10.62 -1.12
N ARG A 48 -5.65 -11.52 -1.95
CA ARG A 48 -5.15 -12.90 -2.06
C ARG A 48 -3.97 -12.92 -3.03
N GLY A 49 -2.80 -13.33 -2.53
CA GLY A 49 -1.57 -13.35 -3.30
C GLY A 49 -1.64 -14.18 -4.59
N GLU A 50 -2.44 -15.25 -4.59
CA GLU A 50 -2.70 -16.09 -5.77
C GLU A 50 -3.40 -15.32 -6.89
N GLU A 51 -4.43 -14.54 -6.55
CA GLU A 51 -5.17 -13.71 -7.50
C GLU A 51 -4.24 -12.67 -8.12
N GLY A 52 -3.37 -12.09 -7.30
CA GLY A 52 -2.33 -11.19 -7.76
C GLY A 52 -1.32 -11.84 -8.70
N PHE A 53 -0.82 -13.01 -8.33
CA PHE A 53 0.16 -13.72 -9.14
C PHE A 53 -0.41 -14.10 -10.50
N ASN A 54 -1.63 -14.65 -10.52
CA ASN A 54 -2.33 -15.03 -11.75
C ASN A 54 -2.67 -13.81 -12.61
N ALA A 55 -3.02 -12.68 -12.00
CA ALA A 55 -3.22 -11.42 -12.71
C ALA A 55 -1.95 -11.00 -13.47
N LEU A 56 -0.79 -10.99 -12.80
CA LEU A 56 0.48 -10.63 -13.42
C LEU A 56 0.93 -11.63 -14.49
N ALA A 57 0.66 -12.93 -14.29
CA ALA A 57 0.98 -13.99 -15.25
C ALA A 57 0.02 -14.05 -16.46
N THR A 58 -1.03 -13.23 -16.50
CA THR A 58 -1.98 -13.19 -17.62
C THR A 58 -1.27 -12.72 -18.90
N ARG A 59 -1.53 -13.40 -20.03
CA ARG A 59 -0.97 -13.03 -21.34
C ARG A 59 -1.64 -11.77 -21.90
N LEU A 60 -0.85 -10.89 -22.51
CA LEU A 60 -1.34 -9.67 -23.16
C LEU A 60 -2.24 -9.94 -24.37
N TYR A 61 -2.07 -11.10 -25.01
CA TYR A 61 -2.85 -11.57 -26.15
C TYR A 61 -3.98 -12.53 -25.75
N ALA A 62 -4.31 -12.63 -24.45
CA ALA A 62 -5.52 -13.30 -24.01
C ALA A 62 -6.77 -12.54 -24.51
N VAL A 63 -7.94 -13.18 -24.46
CA VAL A 63 -9.21 -12.61 -24.96
C VAL A 63 -9.51 -11.27 -24.25
N PRO A 64 -9.45 -10.13 -24.97
CA PRO A 64 -9.58 -8.80 -24.34
C PRO A 64 -10.94 -8.57 -23.68
N GLU A 65 -11.98 -9.24 -24.19
CA GLU A 65 -13.34 -9.15 -23.67
C GLU A 65 -13.56 -9.91 -22.37
N SER A 66 -12.60 -10.74 -21.96
CA SER A 66 -12.71 -11.46 -20.68
C SER A 66 -12.64 -10.50 -19.49
N GLU A 67 -13.48 -10.75 -18.48
CA GLU A 67 -13.51 -9.95 -17.25
C GLU A 67 -12.16 -9.93 -16.53
N VAL A 68 -11.42 -11.05 -16.59
CA VAL A 68 -10.07 -11.15 -16.04
C VAL A 68 -9.15 -10.17 -16.75
N TYR A 69 -9.10 -10.18 -18.09
CA TYR A 69 -8.24 -9.27 -18.85
C TYR A 69 -8.56 -7.80 -18.54
N LYS A 70 -9.85 -7.42 -18.59
CA LYS A 70 -10.29 -6.05 -18.28
C LYS A 70 -9.87 -5.63 -16.88
N ARG A 71 -9.98 -6.52 -15.89
CA ARG A 71 -9.59 -6.25 -14.51
C ARG A 71 -8.08 -6.06 -14.38
N VAL A 72 -7.27 -6.93 -14.97
CA VAL A 72 -5.80 -6.82 -14.93
C VAL A 72 -5.32 -5.59 -15.68
N TYR A 73 -5.93 -5.29 -16.83
CA TYR A 73 -5.65 -4.08 -17.61
C TYR A 73 -5.91 -2.82 -16.78
N ARG A 74 -7.08 -2.70 -16.14
CA ARG A 74 -7.37 -1.57 -15.23
C ARG A 74 -6.37 -1.46 -14.09
N MET A 75 -6.04 -2.60 -13.46
CA MET A 75 -5.05 -2.65 -12.39
C MET A 75 -3.70 -2.11 -12.84
N LEU A 76 -3.18 -2.57 -13.98
CA LEU A 76 -1.89 -2.16 -14.51
C LEU A 76 -1.84 -0.65 -14.74
N TRP A 77 -2.81 -0.11 -15.47
CA TRP A 77 -2.81 1.33 -15.78
C TRP A 77 -3.01 2.19 -14.55
N ARG A 78 -3.84 1.74 -13.60
CA ARG A 78 -3.97 2.41 -12.31
C ARG A 78 -2.63 2.43 -11.57
N LEU A 79 -1.91 1.31 -11.50
CA LEU A 79 -0.58 1.28 -10.88
C LEU A 79 0.37 2.26 -11.55
N LEU A 80 0.50 2.18 -12.88
CA LEU A 80 1.43 3.00 -13.64
C LEU A 80 1.07 4.50 -13.63
N SER A 81 -0.21 4.86 -13.51
CA SER A 81 -0.64 6.27 -13.57
C SER A 81 -0.88 6.91 -12.19
N GLN A 82 -1.29 6.13 -11.18
CA GLN A 82 -1.80 6.66 -9.92
C GLN A 82 -1.05 6.17 -8.67
N SER A 83 -0.36 5.03 -8.72
CA SER A 83 0.36 4.51 -7.54
C SER A 83 1.82 4.90 -7.57
N ARG A 84 2.28 5.62 -6.55
CA ARG A 84 3.70 5.99 -6.38
C ARG A 84 4.48 4.97 -5.57
N MET A 85 3.76 4.23 -4.74
CA MET A 85 4.29 3.13 -3.95
C MET A 85 3.49 1.88 -4.28
N GLN A 86 4.09 0.71 -4.04
CA GLN A 86 3.35 -0.54 -4.01
C GLN A 86 4.04 -1.42 -2.98
N LYS A 87 3.32 -1.70 -1.90
CA LYS A 87 3.81 -2.54 -0.84
C LYS A 87 3.70 -3.99 -1.29
N ILE A 88 4.85 -4.62 -1.44
CA ILE A 88 4.94 -6.05 -1.67
C ILE A 88 5.23 -6.71 -0.33
N THR A 89 4.20 -7.29 0.28
CA THR A 89 4.32 -7.86 1.63
C THR A 89 4.96 -9.25 1.59
N LEU A 90 5.95 -9.44 2.46
CA LEU A 90 6.41 -10.75 2.92
C LEU A 90 6.24 -10.83 4.43
N GLY A 91 5.24 -11.57 4.88
CA GLY A 91 4.96 -11.84 6.29
C GLY A 91 5.06 -13.33 6.57
N ARG A 92 5.79 -13.69 7.63
CA ARG A 92 5.65 -14.99 8.28
C ARG A 92 4.30 -15.00 9.03
N PRO A 93 3.54 -16.11 9.08
CA PRO A 93 3.93 -17.49 8.73
C PRO A 93 3.31 -18.05 7.43
N SER A 94 2.58 -17.28 6.62
CA SER A 94 1.91 -17.83 5.42
C SER A 94 2.44 -17.24 4.09
N PRO A 95 3.57 -17.75 3.57
CA PRO A 95 4.02 -17.43 2.21
C PRO A 95 2.92 -17.70 1.17
N ARG A 96 2.12 -18.77 1.37
CA ARG A 96 1.08 -19.22 0.44
C ARG A 96 -0.18 -18.34 0.35
N ARG A 97 -0.22 -17.19 1.02
CA ARG A 97 -1.34 -16.24 0.91
C ARG A 97 -0.94 -14.89 0.32
N GLN A 98 0.34 -14.66 0.10
CA GLN A 98 0.88 -13.35 -0.28
C GLN A 98 1.53 -13.41 -1.65
N LEU A 99 1.43 -12.32 -2.41
CA LEU A 99 1.94 -12.23 -3.78
C LEU A 99 3.40 -12.69 -3.88
N ARG A 100 4.27 -12.11 -3.04
CA ARG A 100 5.70 -12.48 -3.01
C ARG A 100 5.95 -13.93 -2.65
N GLY A 101 5.08 -14.56 -1.85
CA GLY A 101 5.25 -15.96 -1.52
C GLY A 101 4.89 -16.91 -2.67
N PHE A 102 3.98 -16.52 -3.57
CA PHE A 102 3.74 -17.22 -4.83
C PHE A 102 4.89 -17.02 -5.83
N SER A 103 5.42 -15.80 -5.93
CA SER A 103 6.58 -15.50 -6.80
C SER A 103 7.83 -16.27 -6.39
N ASN A 104 8.02 -16.54 -5.09
CA ASN A 104 9.18 -17.27 -4.57
C ASN A 104 9.05 -18.81 -4.66
N MET A 105 7.94 -19.35 -5.17
CA MET A 105 7.81 -20.80 -5.37
C MET A 105 8.68 -21.22 -6.54
N GLU A 106 9.42 -22.33 -6.40
CA GLU A 106 10.27 -22.87 -7.45
C GLU A 106 9.49 -23.14 -8.76
N ALA A 107 8.25 -23.63 -8.64
CA ALA A 107 7.33 -23.85 -9.77
C ALA A 107 6.90 -22.56 -10.52
N ASN A 108 7.18 -21.39 -9.96
CA ASN A 108 6.82 -20.09 -10.51
C ASN A 108 8.04 -19.25 -10.90
N ASN A 109 9.25 -19.81 -10.83
CA ASN A 109 10.46 -19.11 -11.18
C ASN A 109 10.41 -18.63 -12.65
N GLY A 110 10.74 -17.36 -12.88
CA GLY A 110 10.74 -16.73 -14.20
C GLY A 110 9.38 -16.30 -14.74
N LYS A 111 8.27 -16.61 -14.07
CA LYS A 111 6.92 -16.17 -14.51
C LYS A 111 6.67 -14.67 -14.31
N ASP A 112 7.43 -14.04 -13.43
CA ASP A 112 7.38 -12.60 -13.16
C ASP A 112 8.14 -11.75 -14.20
N ILE A 113 8.91 -12.39 -15.07
CA ILE A 113 9.66 -11.78 -16.18
C ILE A 113 9.33 -12.40 -17.53
N GLU A 114 8.27 -13.22 -17.59
CA GLU A 114 7.91 -13.93 -18.80
C GLU A 114 7.41 -12.95 -19.87
N PRO A 115 8.00 -12.95 -21.08
CA PRO A 115 7.61 -12.02 -22.14
C PRO A 115 6.14 -12.10 -22.52
N GLY A 116 5.53 -10.95 -22.82
CA GLY A 116 4.15 -10.89 -23.28
C GLY A 116 3.11 -11.15 -22.19
N THR A 117 3.48 -10.96 -20.93
CA THR A 117 2.58 -10.97 -19.77
C THR A 117 2.31 -9.54 -19.26
N PHE A 118 1.30 -9.39 -18.40
CA PHE A 118 1.10 -8.12 -17.69
C PHE A 118 2.24 -7.79 -16.72
N ALA A 119 2.98 -8.80 -16.21
CA ALA A 119 4.19 -8.59 -15.42
C ALA A 119 5.30 -7.91 -16.23
N ASP A 120 5.54 -8.39 -17.45
CA ASP A 120 6.50 -7.82 -18.40
C ASP A 120 6.12 -6.38 -18.78
N LEU A 121 4.84 -6.14 -19.08
CA LEU A 121 4.34 -4.80 -19.38
C LEU A 121 4.44 -3.85 -18.18
N LEU A 122 4.15 -4.32 -16.95
CA LEU A 122 4.34 -3.53 -15.73
C LEU A 122 5.80 -3.12 -15.58
N ARG A 123 6.73 -4.07 -15.74
CA ARG A 123 8.16 -3.81 -15.65
C ARG A 123 8.61 -2.77 -16.67
N TYR A 124 8.21 -2.92 -17.93
CA TYR A 124 8.52 -1.94 -18.97
C TYR A 124 7.90 -0.57 -18.67
N GLY A 125 6.64 -0.54 -18.21
CA GLY A 125 5.90 0.67 -17.86
C GLY A 125 6.56 1.51 -16.78
N THR A 126 7.27 0.88 -15.82
CA THR A 126 7.99 1.60 -14.76
C THR A 126 9.17 2.44 -15.25
N HIS A 127 9.63 2.27 -16.49
CA HIS A 127 10.68 3.11 -17.07
C HIS A 127 10.18 4.50 -17.49
N PHE A 128 8.85 4.70 -17.56
CA PHE A 128 8.27 5.98 -17.93
C PHE A 128 8.00 6.84 -16.69
N PRO A 129 8.28 8.15 -16.74
CA PRO A 129 7.96 9.05 -15.64
C PRO A 129 6.45 9.17 -15.48
N GLN A 130 5.98 9.11 -14.24
CA GLN A 130 4.57 9.33 -13.92
C GLN A 130 4.25 10.83 -13.95
N LYS A 131 3.23 11.23 -14.74
CA LYS A 131 2.89 12.64 -15.00
C LYS A 131 2.23 13.43 -13.84
N GLY A 132 2.19 12.89 -12.62
CA GLY A 132 1.64 13.60 -11.46
C GLY A 132 2.74 14.10 -10.52
N ASP A 133 2.49 15.23 -9.86
CA ASP A 133 3.53 15.88 -9.05
C ASP A 133 3.48 15.51 -7.57
N GLN A 134 2.40 14.86 -7.10
CA GLN A 134 2.16 14.64 -5.67
C GLN A 134 1.54 13.26 -5.36
N ILE A 135 1.90 12.72 -4.20
CA ILE A 135 1.21 11.61 -3.55
C ILE A 135 -0.19 12.09 -3.14
N ARG A 136 -1.17 11.19 -3.09
CA ARG A 136 -2.53 11.51 -2.63
C ARG A 136 -2.55 11.87 -1.14
N ASN A 137 -2.25 13.12 -0.85
CA ASN A 137 -2.24 13.67 0.50
C ASN A 137 -3.67 13.69 1.08
N VAL A 138 -3.77 13.42 2.37
CA VAL A 138 -5.01 13.49 3.13
C VAL A 138 -4.80 14.50 4.23
N LYS A 139 -5.78 15.36 4.50
CA LYS A 139 -5.68 16.26 5.64
C LYS A 139 -6.04 15.48 6.90
N SER A 140 -5.15 15.46 7.88
CA SER A 140 -5.47 14.93 9.20
C SER A 140 -6.40 15.89 9.93
N GLU A 141 -7.49 15.36 10.47
CA GLU A 141 -8.43 16.13 11.29
C GLU A 141 -8.00 16.06 12.75
N LYS A 142 -8.20 17.17 13.49
CA LYS A 142 -7.98 17.15 14.93
C LYS A 142 -8.96 16.15 15.55
N PRO A 143 -8.48 15.15 16.33
CA PRO A 143 -9.36 14.23 17.03
C PRO A 143 -10.33 14.97 17.95
N ALA A 144 -11.59 14.52 18.02
CA ALA A 144 -12.59 15.09 18.92
C ALA A 144 -12.18 14.96 20.39
N ASP A 145 -11.58 13.83 20.74
CA ASP A 145 -11.01 13.57 22.06
C ASP A 145 -9.49 13.54 21.97
N THR A 146 -8.82 14.22 22.90
CA THR A 146 -7.35 14.27 23.00
C THR A 146 -6.87 13.74 24.34
N LEU A 147 -5.60 13.39 24.42
CA LEU A 147 -4.97 12.87 25.63
C LEU A 147 -4.21 13.99 26.34
N ARG A 148 -4.46 14.15 27.64
CA ARG A 148 -3.72 15.04 28.54
C ARG A 148 -2.64 14.28 29.31
N THR A 149 -1.87 13.48 28.59
CA THR A 149 -0.77 12.67 29.14
C THR A 149 0.49 12.93 28.33
N GLY A 150 1.65 12.97 28.99
CA GLY A 150 2.94 13.12 28.33
C GLY A 150 3.18 12.02 27.30
N LEU A 151 3.98 12.32 26.27
CA LEU A 151 4.20 11.44 25.12
C LEU A 151 4.75 10.06 25.51
N LEU A 152 5.60 10.04 26.54
CA LEU A 152 6.33 8.86 27.03
C LEU A 152 5.74 8.26 28.32
N GLU A 153 4.65 8.82 28.84
CA GLU A 153 4.11 8.35 30.10
C GLU A 153 3.35 7.02 29.92
N PRO A 154 3.68 5.97 30.70
CA PRO A 154 2.88 4.76 30.71
C PRO A 154 1.48 5.07 31.27
N ARG A 155 0.44 4.54 30.62
CA ARG A 155 -0.91 4.55 31.18
C ARG A 155 -0.94 3.67 32.42
N TRP A 156 -0.77 4.27 33.60
CA TRP A 156 -1.24 3.64 34.83
C TRP A 156 -2.77 3.74 34.82
N VAL A 157 -3.42 2.60 34.62
CA VAL A 157 -4.86 2.43 34.78
C VAL A 157 -5.06 1.86 36.19
N PRO A 158 -5.63 2.60 37.15
CA PRO A 158 -6.36 2.01 38.26
C PRO A 158 -7.73 1.48 37.79
#